data_AF-G9CAX3-F1
#
_entry.id   AF-G9CAX3-F1
#
_cell.length_a   1.000
_cell.length_b   1.000
_cell.length_c   1.000
_cell.angle_alpha   90.00
_cell.angle_beta   90.00
_cell.angle_gamma   90.00
#
_symmetry.space_group_name_H-M   'P 1'
#
loop_
_entity.id
_entity.type
_entity.pdbx_description
1 polymer ?
#
loop_
_entity_poly.entity_id
_entity_poly.type
_entity_poly.pdbx_seq_one_letter_code
_entity_poly.pdbx_strand_id
1 'polypeptide(L)'
;MRSSLSFRYLDHKTGETATETLTQRELVARLKQHIPEKFFKMVRYFGFLANRVCGEKLPQVYRALGMDKPEPVAKVCYAQMVKQFLSRDPFECVLCGCRMVYRRAIAGLNVSGLKKNARDISLLRYMPA
;
A
#
# COMPACT_ATOMS: atom_id res chain seq x y z
N MET A 1 37.00 -1.39 22.89
CA MET A 1 35.70 -1.10 23.52
C MET A 1 34.60 -1.76 22.69
N ARG A 2 33.91 -2.78 23.23
CA ARG A 2 32.77 -3.40 22.53
C ARG A 2 31.49 -2.67 22.95
N SER A 3 31.11 -1.65 22.20
CA SER A 3 29.88 -0.89 22.46
C SER A 3 28.67 -1.77 22.15
N SER A 4 27.84 -2.02 23.16
CA SER A 4 26.53 -2.68 23.03
C SER A 4 25.44 -1.64 22.84
N LEU A 5 24.45 -1.95 22.01
CA LEU A 5 23.30 -1.11 21.68
C LEU A 5 22.02 -1.90 21.94
N SER A 6 21.04 -1.26 22.57
CA SER A 6 19.72 -1.86 22.83
C SER A 6 18.65 -1.13 22.02
N PHE A 7 17.76 -1.87 21.37
CA PHE A 7 16.62 -1.33 20.63
C PHE A 7 15.33 -2.06 21.00
N ARG A 8 14.22 -1.33 20.91
CA ARG A 8 12.87 -1.83 21.19
C ARG A 8 12.10 -1.97 19.89
N TYR A 9 11.38 -3.08 19.72
CA TYR A 9 10.54 -3.33 18.56
C TYR A 9 9.26 -4.08 18.95
N LEU A 10 8.21 -3.92 18.13
CA LEU A 10 6.97 -4.69 18.26
C LEU A 10 7.17 -6.05 17.59
N ASP A 11 7.06 -7.13 18.36
CA ASP A 11 7.05 -8.48 17.79
C ASP A 11 5.66 -8.78 17.23
N HIS A 12 5.54 -8.86 15.91
CA HIS A 12 4.28 -9.13 15.24
C HIS A 12 3.73 -10.56 15.44
N LYS A 13 4.53 -11.49 15.99
CA LYS A 13 4.05 -12.85 16.33
C LYS A 13 3.32 -12.88 17.66
N THR A 14 3.83 -12.15 18.65
CA THR A 14 3.31 -12.14 20.03
C THR A 14 2.45 -10.91 20.32
N GLY A 15 2.62 -9.82 19.55
CA GLY A 15 1.96 -8.54 19.77
C GLY A 15 2.61 -7.70 20.86
N GLU A 16 3.72 -8.14 21.45
CA GLU A 16 4.37 -7.50 22.58
C GLU A 16 5.60 -6.68 22.14
N THR A 17 5.99 -5.70 22.97
CA THR A 17 7.22 -4.95 22.72
C THR A 17 8.42 -5.68 23.30
N ALA A 18 9.31 -6.16 22.43
CA ALA A 18 10.55 -6.80 22.81
C ALA A 18 11.70 -5.79 22.85
N THR A 19 12.70 -6.05 23.71
CA THR A 19 13.97 -5.32 23.75
C THR A 19 15.10 -6.28 23.42
N GLU A 20 15.95 -5.91 22.46
CA GLU A 20 17.11 -6.71 22.08
C GLU A 20 18.38 -5.88 22.21
N THR A 21 19.41 -6.47 22.81
CA THR A 21 20.74 -5.86 22.99
C THR A 21 21.73 -6.59 22.11
N LEU A 22 22.36 -5.85 21.19
CA LEU A 22 23.33 -6.37 20.24
C LEU A 22 24.65 -5.63 20.37
N THR A 23 25.74 -6.30 20.00
CA THR A 23 27.00 -5.59 19.73
C THR A 23 26.90 -4.79 18.44
N GLN A 24 27.71 -3.74 18.31
CA GLN A 24 27.79 -2.94 17.08
C GLN A 24 28.03 -3.80 15.82
N ARG A 25 28.83 -4.86 15.94
CA ARG A 25 29.17 -5.74 14.81
C ARG A 25 27.98 -6.60 14.36
N GLU A 26 27.21 -7.12 15.32
CA GLU A 26 25.99 -7.88 15.03
C GLU A 26 24.92 -7.01 14.39
N LEU A 27 24.77 -5.77 14.86
CA LEU A 27 23.84 -4.82 14.27
C LEU A 27 24.18 -4.54 12.80
N VAL A 28 25.45 -4.27 12.49
CA VAL A 28 25.90 -4.03 11.11
C VAL A 28 25.68 -5.28 10.25
N ALA A 29 25.97 -6.48 10.78
CA ALA A 29 25.76 -7.72 10.05
C ALA A 29 24.29 -7.94 9.69
N ARG A 30 23.35 -7.69 10.61
CA ARG A 30 21.91 -7.77 10.35
C ARG A 30 21.45 -6.71 9.35
N LEU A 31 21.90 -5.47 9.50
CA LEU A 31 21.52 -4.38 8.59
C LEU A 31 21.94 -4.68 7.15
N LYS A 32 23.13 -5.26 6.95
CA LYS A 32 23.61 -5.66 5.63
C LYS A 32 22.71 -6.69 4.93
N GLN A 33 21.98 -7.54 5.66
CA GLN A 33 21.06 -8.53 5.07
C GLN A 33 19.88 -7.85 4.33
N HIS A 34 19.54 -6.62 4.69
CA HIS A 34 18.46 -5.86 4.04
C HIS A 34 18.94 -5.03 2.85
N ILE A 35 20.26 -4.94 2.61
CA ILE A 35 20.84 -4.17 1.51
C ILE A 35 21.12 -5.12 0.35
N PRO A 36 20.32 -5.09 -0.73
CA PRO A 36 20.58 -5.94 -1.89
C PRO A 36 21.88 -5.52 -2.58
N GLU A 37 22.54 -6.49 -3.24
CA GLU A 37 23.73 -6.21 -4.03
C GLU A 37 23.41 -5.31 -5.23
N LYS A 38 24.46 -4.65 -5.76
CA LYS A 38 24.32 -3.81 -6.94
C LYS A 38 23.80 -4.65 -8.10
N PHE A 39 22.73 -4.17 -8.74
CA PHE A 39 22.00 -4.86 -9.83
C PHE A 39 21.18 -6.09 -9.42
N PHE A 40 21.12 -6.44 -8.13
CA PHE A 40 20.23 -7.50 -7.68
C PHE A 40 18.77 -7.05 -7.81
N LYS A 41 17.98 -7.81 -8.58
CA LYS A 41 16.55 -7.61 -8.69
C LYS A 41 15.86 -8.36 -7.55
N MET A 42 15.44 -7.63 -6.52
CA MET A 42 14.63 -8.21 -5.44
C MET A 42 13.30 -8.73 -5.99
N VAL A 43 13.05 -10.03 -5.82
CA VAL A 43 11.76 -10.64 -6.15
C VAL A 43 10.93 -10.71 -4.87
N ARG A 44 9.86 -9.91 -4.79
CA ARG A 44 8.96 -9.89 -3.62
C ARG A 44 8.06 -11.12 -3.54
N TYR A 45 7.57 -11.59 -4.68
CA TYR A 45 6.64 -12.71 -4.78
C TYR A 45 7.11 -13.67 -5.88
N PHE A 46 7.37 -14.92 -5.51
CA PHE A 46 7.81 -15.96 -6.45
C PHE A 46 7.06 -17.27 -6.21
N GLY A 47 7.15 -18.19 -7.17
CA GLY A 47 6.51 -19.51 -7.07
C GLY A 47 5.00 -19.40 -6.89
N PHE A 48 4.46 -20.10 -5.89
CA PHE A 48 3.03 -20.07 -5.59
C PHE A 48 2.55 -18.73 -4.99
N LEU A 49 3.44 -17.84 -4.56
CA LEU A 49 3.07 -16.49 -4.09
C LEU A 49 3.00 -15.46 -5.22
N ALA A 50 3.43 -15.79 -6.44
CA ALA A 50 3.38 -14.86 -7.55
C ALA A 50 1.94 -14.41 -7.85
N ASN A 51 1.72 -13.10 -8.05
CA ASN A 51 0.39 -12.48 -8.17
C ASN A 51 -0.55 -13.20 -9.14
N ARG A 52 -0.02 -13.72 -10.25
CA ARG A 52 -0.80 -14.43 -11.28
C ARG A 52 -1.40 -15.75 -10.78
N VAL A 53 -0.71 -16.46 -9.90
CA VAL A 53 -1.06 -17.85 -9.50
C VAL A 53 -1.42 -17.96 -8.01
N CYS A 54 -1.17 -16.92 -7.21
CA CYS A 54 -1.36 -16.92 -5.77
C CYS A 54 -2.79 -17.30 -5.36
N GLY A 55 -3.80 -16.74 -6.04
CA GLY A 55 -5.20 -17.05 -5.74
C GLY A 55 -5.56 -18.53 -5.90
N GLU A 56 -4.89 -19.25 -6.80
CA GLU A 56 -5.15 -20.66 -7.10
C GLU A 56 -4.24 -21.61 -6.32
N LYS A 57 -2.95 -21.27 -6.20
CA LYS A 57 -1.93 -22.14 -5.61
C LYS A 57 -1.85 -22.03 -4.10
N LEU A 58 -2.07 -20.86 -3.52
CA LEU A 58 -2.01 -20.66 -2.07
C LEU A 58 -3.03 -21.53 -1.31
N PRO A 59 -4.29 -21.68 -1.76
CA PRO A 59 -5.23 -22.63 -1.15
C PRO A 59 -4.78 -24.10 -1.21
N GLN A 60 -4.01 -24.50 -2.24
CA GLN A 60 -3.46 -25.85 -2.34
C GLN A 60 -2.38 -26.08 -1.28
N VAL A 61 -1.53 -25.07 -1.04
CA VAL A 61 -0.51 -25.12 0.00
C VAL A 61 -1.13 -25.22 1.39
N TYR A 62 -2.17 -24.41 1.69
CA TYR A 62 -2.87 -24.53 2.98
C TYR A 62 -3.44 -25.92 3.22
N ARG A 63 -4.10 -26.52 2.21
CA ARG A 63 -4.60 -27.89 2.30
C ARG A 63 -3.49 -28.92 2.53
N ALA A 64 -2.37 -28.79 1.83
CA ALA A 64 -1.24 -29.70 1.98
C ALA A 64 -0.58 -29.62 3.37
N LEU A 65 -0.58 -28.43 3.98
CA LEU A 65 -0.03 -28.19 5.31
C LEU A 65 -1.04 -28.42 6.45
N GLY A 66 -2.29 -28.79 6.13
CA GLY A 66 -3.35 -28.93 7.14
C GLY A 66 -3.70 -27.61 7.84
N MET A 67 -3.45 -26.47 7.18
CA MET A 67 -3.77 -25.15 7.71
C MET A 67 -5.18 -24.73 7.29
N ASP A 68 -5.92 -24.13 8.23
CA ASP A 68 -7.17 -23.47 7.90
C ASP A 68 -6.93 -22.27 6.99
N LYS A 69 -7.82 -22.09 6.02
CA LYS A 69 -7.78 -20.92 5.15
C LYS A 69 -8.10 -19.69 6.00
N PRO A 70 -7.30 -18.60 5.92
CA PRO A 70 -7.63 -17.36 6.60
C PRO A 70 -9.03 -16.88 6.20
N GLU A 71 -9.77 -16.36 7.18
CA GLU A 71 -11.07 -15.77 6.90
C GLU A 71 -10.91 -14.62 5.89
N PRO A 72 -11.85 -14.49 4.95
CA PRO A 72 -11.82 -13.39 4.00
C PRO A 72 -11.93 -12.08 4.77
N VAL A 73 -10.87 -11.27 4.69
CA VAL A 73 -10.89 -9.91 5.25
C VAL A 73 -11.96 -9.10 4.51
N ALA A 74 -12.79 -8.39 5.26
CA ALA A 74 -13.79 -7.51 4.69
C ALA A 74 -13.11 -6.53 3.72
N LYS A 75 -13.58 -6.51 2.46
CA LYS A 75 -13.06 -5.57 1.47
C LYS A 75 -13.48 -4.16 1.89
N VAL A 76 -12.54 -3.37 2.36
CA VAL A 76 -12.77 -1.95 2.59
C VAL A 76 -12.90 -1.28 1.23
N CYS A 77 -14.06 -0.69 0.96
CA CYS A 77 -14.26 0.03 -0.30
C CYS A 77 -13.57 1.40 -0.25
N TYR A 78 -13.20 1.94 -1.41
CA TYR A 78 -12.58 3.28 -1.50
C TYR A 78 -13.36 4.35 -0.71
N ALA A 79 -14.69 4.34 -0.83
CA ALA A 79 -15.53 5.29 -0.13
C ALA A 79 -15.47 5.14 1.40
N GLN A 80 -15.43 3.90 1.90
CA GLN A 80 -15.25 3.63 3.33
C GLN A 80 -13.90 4.14 3.82
N MET A 81 -12.81 3.89 3.08
CA MET A 81 -11.48 4.38 3.45
C MET A 81 -11.43 5.90 3.52
N VAL A 82 -11.92 6.59 2.48
CA VAL A 82 -11.93 8.06 2.45
C VAL A 82 -12.79 8.63 3.56
N LYS A 83 -13.95 8.02 3.82
CA LYS A 83 -14.84 8.45 4.90
C LYS A 83 -14.22 8.25 6.28
N GLN A 84 -13.49 7.16 6.52
CA GLN A 84 -12.78 6.95 7.78
C GLN A 84 -11.60 7.92 7.94
N PHE A 85 -10.85 8.17 6.88
CA PHE A 85 -9.64 9.00 6.94
C PHE A 85 -9.95 10.51 6.99
N LEU A 86 -10.88 10.97 6.15
CA LEU A 86 -11.21 12.40 6.02
C LEU A 86 -12.50 12.80 6.74
N SER A 87 -13.23 11.85 7.35
CA SER A 87 -14.55 12.08 7.94
C SER A 87 -15.57 12.69 6.97
N ARG A 88 -15.38 12.50 5.66
CA ARG A 88 -16.27 12.99 4.59
C ARG A 88 -16.53 11.92 3.54
N ASP A 89 -17.76 11.85 3.05
CA ASP A 89 -18.10 10.93 1.97
C ASP A 89 -17.54 11.47 0.64
N PRO A 90 -16.73 10.71 -0.12
CA PRO A 90 -16.21 11.17 -1.41
C PRO A 90 -17.30 11.38 -2.47
N PHE A 91 -18.50 10.87 -2.24
CA PHE A 91 -19.66 11.10 -3.11
C PHE A 91 -20.57 12.22 -2.60
N GLU A 92 -20.11 13.05 -1.65
CA GLU A 92 -20.85 14.22 -1.18
C GLU A 92 -20.25 15.50 -1.75
N CYS A 93 -21.09 16.37 -2.30
CA CYS A 93 -20.65 17.65 -2.83
C CYS A 93 -20.19 18.57 -1.69
N VAL A 94 -18.93 19.01 -1.74
CA VAL A 94 -18.35 19.91 -0.72
C VAL A 94 -19.03 21.28 -0.61
N LEU A 95 -19.84 21.67 -1.59
CA LEU A 95 -20.54 22.96 -1.62
C LEU A 95 -21.99 22.85 -1.11
N CYS A 96 -22.72 21.79 -1.44
CA CYS A 96 -24.16 21.69 -1.16
C CYS A 96 -24.57 20.45 -0.34
N GLY A 97 -23.67 19.52 -0.05
CA GLY A 97 -23.99 18.29 0.69
C GLY A 97 -24.81 17.25 -0.10
N CYS A 98 -25.20 17.54 -1.34
CA CYS A 98 -25.94 16.59 -2.17
C CYS A 98 -25.05 15.42 -2.63
N ARG A 99 -25.67 14.25 -2.84
CA ARG A 99 -24.98 13.06 -3.37
C ARG A 99 -24.58 13.26 -4.83
N MET A 100 -23.28 13.16 -5.10
CA MET A 100 -22.69 13.15 -6.42
C MET A 100 -22.98 11.81 -7.12
N VAL A 101 -23.33 11.90 -8.39
CA VAL A 101 -23.53 10.75 -9.27
C VAL A 101 -22.49 10.76 -10.38
N TYR A 102 -22.02 9.59 -10.78
CA TYR A 102 -21.12 9.48 -11.91
C TYR A 102 -21.84 9.93 -13.19
N ARG A 103 -21.24 10.89 -13.91
CA ARG A 103 -21.77 11.37 -15.19
C ARG A 103 -20.96 10.86 -16.37
N ARG A 104 -19.65 11.11 -16.36
CA ARG A 104 -18.67 10.65 -17.36
C ARG A 104 -17.25 10.83 -16.84
N ALA A 105 -16.31 10.08 -17.38
CA ALA A 105 -14.88 10.31 -17.23
C ALA A 105 -14.38 11.05 -18.47
N ILE A 106 -13.57 12.09 -18.27
CA ILE A 106 -12.95 12.85 -19.35
C ILE A 106 -11.46 12.56 -19.31
N ALA A 107 -10.91 12.05 -20.41
CA ALA A 107 -9.47 11.85 -20.52
C ALA A 107 -8.77 13.20 -20.48
N GLY A 108 -7.83 13.37 -19.55
CA GLY A 108 -7.01 14.57 -19.47
C GLY A 108 -6.02 14.68 -20.61
N LEU A 109 -5.54 15.89 -20.87
CA LEU A 109 -4.42 16.12 -21.77
C LEU A 109 -3.13 15.51 -21.18
N ASN A 110 -2.20 15.10 -22.04
CA ASN A 110 -0.85 14.75 -21.61
C ASN A 110 -0.11 15.98 -21.04
N VAL A 111 1.05 15.77 -20.42
CA VAL A 111 1.79 16.85 -19.72
C VAL A 111 2.12 18.03 -20.65
N SER A 112 2.48 17.76 -21.90
CA SER A 112 2.78 18.82 -22.88
C SER A 112 1.51 19.60 -23.27
N GLY A 113 0.38 18.90 -23.44
CA GLY A 113 -0.92 19.50 -23.69
C GLY A 113 -1.43 20.34 -22.52
N LEU A 114 -1.23 19.89 -21.28
CA LEU A 114 -1.57 20.66 -20.08
C LEU A 114 -0.79 21.98 -20.01
N LYS A 115 0.53 21.94 -20.28
CA LYS A 115 1.37 23.15 -20.28
C LYS A 115 0.94 24.15 -21.35
N LYS A 116 0.64 23.67 -22.56
CA LYS A 116 0.21 24.54 -23.67
C LYS A 116 -1.14 25.21 -23.40
N ASN A 117 -2.07 24.50 -22.77
CA ASN A 117 -3.44 24.97 -22.57
C ASN A 117 -3.72 25.43 -21.12
N ALA A 118 -2.69 25.67 -20.31
CA ALA A 118 -2.84 25.95 -18.87
C ALA A 118 -3.77 27.14 -18.58
N ARG A 119 -3.65 28.21 -19.39
CA ARG A 119 -4.50 29.39 -19.28
C ARG A 119 -5.96 29.07 -19.58
N ASP A 120 -6.25 28.40 -20.69
CA ASP A 120 -7.61 28.07 -21.07
C ASP A 120 -8.27 27.12 -20.06
N ILE A 121 -7.52 26.13 -19.56
CA ILE A 121 -7.97 25.22 -18.50
C ILE A 121 -8.35 25.98 -17.23
N SER A 122 -7.54 26.97 -16.81
CA SER A 122 -7.82 27.78 -15.61
C SER A 122 -9.10 28.63 -15.72
N LEU A 123 -9.53 28.93 -16.95
CA LEU A 123 -10.73 29.72 -17.23
C LEU A 123 -11.98 28.86 -17.40
N LEU A 124 -11.85 27.52 -17.46
CA LEU A 124 -12.99 26.61 -17.55
C LEU A 124 -13.81 26.66 -16.27
N ARG A 125 -15.03 27.20 -16.35
CA ARG A 125 -15.98 27.25 -15.22
C ARG A 125 -16.86 25.99 -15.13
N TYR A 126 -17.12 25.32 -16.24
CA TYR A 126 -17.99 24.15 -16.30
C TYR A 126 -17.69 23.34 -17.58
N MET A 127 -17.65 22.00 -17.46
CA MET A 127 -17.61 21.13 -18.63
C MET A 127 -19.05 20.75 -19.00
N PRO A 128 -19.60 21.25 -20.11
CA PRO A 128 -20.97 20.95 -20.52
C PRO A 128 -21.16 19.45 -20.76
N ALA A 129 -22.39 18.99 -20.51
CA ALA A 129 -22.85 17.60 -20.54
C ALA A 129 -22.37 16.80 -21.76
#